data_AF-A0A7S3I3F1-F1
#
_entry.id   AF-A0A7S3I3F1-F1
#
_cell.length_a   1.000
_cell.length_b   1.000
_cell.length_c   1.000
_cell.angle_alpha   90.00
_cell.angle_beta   90.00
_cell.angle_gamma   90.00
#
_symmetry.space_group_name_H-M   'P 1'
#
loop_
_entity.id
_entity.type
_entity.pdbx_description
1 polymer ?
#
loop_
_entity_poly.entity_id
_entity_poly.type
_entity_poly.pdbx_seq_one_letter_code
_entity_poly.pdbx_strand_id
1 'polypeptide(L)'
;LGKSCKMVPVMAGGIVLGGKKYSVAEYLQVAAITLGVTIFNFGGKKKKKGKPDQPFGLVLLAVSLLMDAVTGGLQDKVKQTTKEINPLVKGAKPSMHESMFWTNFSGCLVAILLALVTGHLMNGLKFCSKHPPVLKAIVVYSLASAVGQNFIYYVITQFNPLVLTTVTTTRKIFSTLFSVFRNPDNSLSSMQWGGTSLVFAGLIGDILKKMSTRPKAPPPPPPSPAPPIEEPVPTRNVV
;
A
#
# COMPACT_ATOMS: atom_id res chain seq x y z
N LEU A 1 3.45 -16.16 5.35
CA LEU A 1 4.49 -15.12 5.21
C LEU A 1 4.84 -14.79 3.75
N GLY A 2 4.49 -15.62 2.74
CA GLY A 2 4.86 -15.35 1.33
C GLY A 2 4.43 -13.98 0.76
N LYS A 3 3.27 -13.45 1.19
CA LYS A 3 2.85 -12.07 0.86
C LYS A 3 3.70 -10.96 1.51
N SER A 4 4.67 -11.28 2.36
CA SER A 4 5.62 -10.31 2.93
C SER A 4 6.80 -10.04 2.00
N CYS A 5 7.09 -10.95 1.04
CA CYS A 5 8.12 -10.75 0.01
C CYS A 5 7.69 -9.79 -1.10
N LYS A 6 6.47 -9.23 -1.02
CA LYS A 6 5.91 -8.31 -2.02
C LYS A 6 6.72 -7.03 -2.24
N MET A 7 7.60 -6.67 -1.30
CA MET A 7 8.48 -5.49 -1.42
C MET A 7 9.42 -5.59 -2.62
N VAL A 8 9.97 -6.77 -2.90
CA VAL A 8 10.89 -6.99 -4.02
C VAL A 8 10.18 -6.80 -5.37
N PRO A 9 9.07 -7.49 -5.66
CA PRO A 9 8.30 -7.26 -6.88
C PRO A 9 7.83 -5.81 -7.03
N VAL A 10 7.27 -5.20 -5.98
CA VAL A 10 6.80 -3.79 -6.04
C VAL A 10 7.95 -2.84 -6.39
N MET A 11 9.13 -3.03 -5.81
CA MET A 11 10.32 -2.24 -6.14
C MET A 11 10.77 -2.47 -7.59
N ALA A 12 10.82 -3.72 -8.05
CA ALA A 12 11.17 -4.06 -9.43
C ALA A 12 10.20 -3.43 -10.43
N GLY A 13 8.89 -3.47 -10.16
CA GLY A 13 7.87 -2.82 -10.98
C GLY A 13 8.05 -1.31 -11.06
N GLY A 14 8.40 -0.65 -9.94
CA GLY A 14 8.72 0.77 -9.91
C GLY A 14 9.92 1.15 -10.78
N ILE A 15 10.93 0.28 -10.88
CA ILE A 15 12.11 0.48 -11.75
C ILE A 15 11.73 0.28 -13.22
N VAL A 16 11.19 -0.91 -13.54
CA VAL A 16 10.98 -1.36 -14.93
C VAL A 16 9.85 -0.61 -15.61
N LEU A 17 8.72 -0.41 -14.93
CA LEU A 17 7.52 0.18 -15.52
C LEU A 17 7.33 1.64 -15.09
N GLY A 18 7.73 1.96 -13.87
CA GLY A 18 7.62 3.29 -13.29
C GLY A 18 8.83 4.19 -13.53
N GLY A 19 9.89 3.74 -14.21
CA GLY A 19 11.08 4.54 -14.52
C GLY A 19 11.81 5.12 -13.30
N LYS A 20 11.56 4.59 -12.11
CA LYS A 20 11.97 5.20 -10.85
C LYS A 20 13.34 4.72 -10.41
N LYS A 21 14.16 5.66 -9.94
CA LYS A 21 15.44 5.37 -9.30
C LYS A 21 15.26 5.33 -7.79
N TYR A 22 15.59 4.19 -7.19
CA TYR A 22 15.63 4.03 -5.74
C TYR A 22 17.05 4.24 -5.22
N SER A 23 17.15 4.71 -3.99
CA SER A 23 18.42 4.89 -3.30
C SER A 23 18.99 3.57 -2.80
N VAL A 24 20.31 3.49 -2.61
CA VAL A 24 21.00 2.29 -2.09
C VAL A 24 20.37 1.79 -0.78
N ALA A 25 19.98 2.71 0.11
CA ALA A 25 19.34 2.34 1.37
C ALA A 25 17.96 1.67 1.19
N GLU A 26 17.19 2.05 0.17
CA GLU A 26 15.90 1.38 -0.11
C GLU A 26 16.13 -0.05 -0.63
N TYR A 27 17.19 -0.28 -1.40
CA TYR A 27 17.57 -1.65 -1.80
C TYR A 27 18.02 -2.48 -0.61
N LEU A 28 18.87 -1.92 0.26
CA LEU A 28 19.34 -2.60 1.48
C LEU A 28 18.19 -2.92 2.42
N GLN A 29 17.23 -1.99 2.58
CA GLN A 29 16.00 -2.23 3.35
C GLN A 29 15.22 -3.42 2.78
N VAL A 30 14.91 -3.39 1.48
CA VAL A 30 14.11 -4.42 0.83
C VAL A 30 14.81 -5.78 0.92
N ALA A 31 16.14 -5.82 0.76
CA ALA A 31 16.95 -7.01 0.95
C ALA A 31 16.91 -7.52 2.39
N ALA A 32 17.13 -6.66 3.40
CA ALA A 32 17.11 -7.02 4.81
C ALA A 32 15.74 -7.58 5.25
N ILE A 33 14.64 -6.93 4.84
CA ILE A 33 13.28 -7.40 5.16
C ILE A 33 13.00 -8.74 4.49
N THR A 34 13.36 -8.90 3.21
CA THR A 34 13.13 -10.15 2.47
C THR A 34 13.96 -11.30 3.04
N LEU A 35 15.23 -11.04 3.38
CA LEU A 35 16.11 -12.02 4.00
C LEU A 35 15.62 -12.42 5.39
N GLY A 36 15.25 -11.45 6.23
CA GLY A 36 14.75 -11.72 7.58
C GLY A 36 13.43 -12.49 7.58
N VAL A 37 12.51 -12.18 6.65
CA VAL A 37 11.29 -12.97 6.41
C VAL A 37 11.63 -14.40 5.96
N THR A 38 12.61 -14.57 5.09
CA THR A 38 13.08 -15.89 4.64
C THR A 38 13.62 -16.69 5.82
N ILE A 39 14.56 -16.13 6.59
CA ILE A 39 15.14 -16.76 7.79
C ILE A 39 14.04 -17.14 8.79
N PHE A 40 13.07 -16.26 9.03
CA PHE A 40 11.93 -16.52 9.92
C PHE A 40 11.09 -17.71 9.46
N ASN A 41 10.83 -17.86 8.15
CA ASN A 41 10.09 -19.01 7.63
C ASN A 41 10.86 -20.32 7.79
N PHE A 42 12.17 -20.31 7.53
CA PHE A 42 13.02 -21.51 7.65
C PHE A 42 13.27 -21.92 9.11
N GLY A 43 13.29 -20.96 10.04
CA GLY A 43 13.54 -21.23 11.46
C GLY A 43 12.34 -21.77 12.24
N GLY A 44 11.13 -21.80 11.66
CA GLY A 44 9.95 -22.34 12.32
C GLY A 44 10.02 -23.86 12.47
N LYS A 45 9.50 -24.40 13.59
CA LYS A 45 9.24 -25.84 13.72
C LYS A 45 8.43 -26.28 12.49
N LYS A 46 8.90 -27.32 11.75
CA LYS A 46 8.15 -27.90 10.63
C LYS A 46 6.72 -28.14 11.12
N LYS A 47 5.77 -27.29 10.73
CA LYS A 47 4.36 -27.52 11.04
C LYS A 47 4.07 -28.94 10.57
N LYS A 48 3.50 -29.78 11.45
CA LYS A 48 3.00 -31.12 11.10
C LYS A 48 2.39 -30.99 9.71
N LYS A 49 2.92 -31.76 8.75
CA LYS A 49 2.62 -31.66 7.31
C LYS A 49 1.11 -31.50 7.08
N GLY A 50 0.62 -30.27 7.08
CA GLY A 50 -0.58 -29.92 6.33
C GLY A 50 -0.28 -30.21 4.87
N LYS A 51 -1.33 -30.47 4.07
CA LYS A 51 -1.24 -30.82 2.64
C LYS A 51 -0.03 -30.12 1.99
N PRO A 52 0.83 -30.87 1.27
CA PRO A 52 1.97 -30.27 0.58
C PRO A 52 1.50 -29.06 -0.21
N ASP A 53 2.25 -27.96 -0.13
CA ASP A 53 1.93 -26.72 -0.85
C ASP A 53 1.63 -27.10 -2.30
N GLN A 54 0.36 -27.03 -2.68
CA GLN A 54 -0.07 -27.45 -4.01
C GLN A 54 0.69 -26.57 -5.00
N PRO A 55 1.47 -27.12 -5.95
CA PRO A 55 2.31 -26.32 -6.85
C PRO A 55 1.53 -25.21 -7.54
N PHE A 56 0.26 -25.48 -7.84
CA PHE A 56 -0.71 -24.50 -8.34
C PHE A 56 -0.90 -23.27 -7.43
N GLY A 57 -1.01 -23.45 -6.11
CA GLY A 57 -1.11 -22.34 -5.16
C GLY A 57 0.15 -21.49 -5.09
N LEU A 58 1.33 -22.09 -5.26
CA LEU A 58 2.60 -21.37 -5.33
C LEU A 58 2.71 -20.56 -6.63
N VAL A 59 2.29 -21.14 -7.77
CA VAL A 59 2.23 -20.43 -9.05
C VAL A 59 1.25 -19.25 -8.97
N LEU A 60 0.05 -19.46 -8.42
CA LEU A 60 -0.93 -18.37 -8.21
C LEU A 60 -0.36 -17.25 -7.31
N LEU A 61 0.39 -17.61 -6.26
CA LEU A 61 1.05 -16.63 -5.42
C LEU A 61 2.09 -15.84 -6.20
N ALA A 62 2.95 -16.50 -7.00
CA ALA A 62 3.94 -15.84 -7.83
C ALA A 62 3.30 -14.86 -8.83
N VAL A 63 2.24 -15.29 -9.53
CA VAL A 63 1.47 -14.44 -10.45
C VAL A 63 0.88 -13.24 -9.70
N SER A 64 0.30 -13.43 -8.51
CA SER A 64 -0.24 -12.32 -7.73
C SER A 64 0.81 -11.28 -7.35
N LEU A 65 2.03 -11.72 -7.02
CA LEU A 65 3.14 -10.83 -6.69
C LEU A 65 3.67 -10.07 -7.91
N LEU A 66 3.65 -10.68 -9.10
CA LEU A 66 3.95 -10.00 -10.35
C LEU A 66 2.89 -8.96 -10.69
N MET A 67 1.61 -9.24 -10.45
CA MET A 67 0.54 -8.25 -10.64
C MET A 67 0.66 -7.09 -9.66
N ASP A 68 1.06 -7.35 -8.40
CA ASP A 68 1.38 -6.29 -7.44
C ASP A 68 2.56 -5.42 -7.94
N ALA A 69 3.59 -6.02 -8.55
CA ALA A 69 4.70 -5.31 -9.17
C ALA A 69 4.23 -4.40 -10.31
N VAL A 70 3.45 -4.94 -11.24
CA VAL A 70 2.89 -4.19 -12.37
C VAL A 70 2.05 -3.03 -11.87
N THR A 71 1.16 -3.27 -10.91
CA THR A 71 0.29 -2.24 -10.34
C THR A 71 1.10 -1.14 -9.65
N GLY A 72 2.08 -1.49 -8.82
CA GLY A 72 2.96 -0.52 -8.17
C GLY A 72 3.78 0.30 -9.18
N GLY A 73 4.28 -0.34 -10.24
CA GLY A 73 5.01 0.31 -11.32
C GLY A 73 4.15 1.30 -12.12
N LEU A 74 2.93 0.90 -12.49
CA LEU A 74 1.98 1.78 -13.17
C LEU A 74 1.54 2.96 -12.28
N GLN A 75 1.33 2.73 -10.99
CA GLN A 75 1.05 3.81 -10.03
C GLN A 75 2.20 4.82 -9.93
N ASP A 76 3.45 4.35 -9.90
CA ASP A 76 4.62 5.24 -9.92
C ASP A 76 4.74 5.98 -11.27
N LYS A 77 4.44 5.33 -12.40
CA LYS A 77 4.42 5.95 -13.73
C LYS A 77 3.40 7.07 -13.83
N VAL A 78 2.15 6.83 -13.42
CA VAL A 78 1.09 7.85 -13.40
C VAL A 78 1.54 9.06 -12.59
N LYS A 79 2.15 8.84 -11.41
CA LYS A 79 2.66 9.92 -10.57
C LYS A 79 3.78 10.73 -11.22
N GLN A 80 4.62 10.13 -12.06
CA GLN A 80 5.65 10.84 -12.83
C GLN A 80 5.04 11.62 -13.99
N THR A 81 4.19 10.98 -14.80
CA THR A 81 3.53 11.62 -15.93
C THR A 81 2.66 12.81 -15.50
N THR A 82 1.98 12.74 -14.35
CA THR A 82 1.26 13.90 -13.80
C THR A 82 2.17 15.09 -13.50
N LYS A 83 3.42 14.85 -13.07
CA LYS A 83 4.40 15.91 -12.83
C LYS A 83 4.94 16.51 -14.13
N GLU A 84 5.15 15.67 -15.13
CA GLU A 84 5.65 16.09 -16.45
C GLU A 84 4.60 16.94 -17.19
N ILE A 85 3.33 16.58 -17.11
CA ILE A 85 2.22 17.33 -17.75
C ILE A 85 1.94 18.66 -17.05
N ASN A 86 2.23 18.78 -15.75
CA ASN A 86 1.95 19.99 -14.96
C ASN A 86 3.24 20.63 -14.42
N PRO A 87 4.15 21.12 -15.29
CA PRO A 87 5.46 21.63 -14.86
C PRO A 87 5.36 22.92 -14.04
N LEU A 88 4.25 23.67 -14.20
CA LEU A 88 4.01 24.94 -13.48
C LEU A 88 3.55 24.73 -12.03
N VAL A 89 3.05 23.54 -11.68
CA VAL A 89 2.54 23.24 -10.34
C VAL A 89 3.65 22.57 -9.53
N LYS A 90 4.26 23.33 -8.60
CA LYS A 90 5.27 22.80 -7.68
C LYS A 90 4.69 21.62 -6.88
N GLY A 91 5.21 20.42 -7.17
CA GLY A 91 4.80 19.19 -6.47
C GLY A 91 3.49 18.59 -6.97
N ALA A 92 3.16 18.75 -8.26
CA ALA A 92 2.04 18.07 -8.91
C ALA A 92 1.95 16.58 -8.53
N LYS A 93 0.76 16.14 -8.16
CA LYS A 93 0.44 14.77 -7.76
C LYS A 93 -0.91 14.40 -8.36
N PRO A 94 -1.12 13.12 -8.70
CA PRO A 94 -2.43 12.66 -9.14
C PRO A 94 -3.46 12.84 -8.03
N SER A 95 -4.68 13.22 -8.40
CA SER A 95 -5.79 13.32 -7.45
C SER A 95 -6.05 11.95 -6.84
N MET A 96 -6.16 11.91 -5.51
CA MET A 96 -6.37 10.68 -4.75
C MET A 96 -7.69 10.02 -5.13
N HIS A 97 -8.77 10.79 -5.17
CA HIS A 97 -10.10 10.27 -5.47
C HIS A 97 -10.24 9.84 -6.93
N GLU A 98 -9.60 10.56 -7.86
CA GLU A 98 -9.57 10.19 -9.27
C GLU A 98 -8.81 8.87 -9.48
N SER A 99 -7.62 8.75 -8.89
CA SER A 99 -6.81 7.52 -8.94
C SER A 99 -7.57 6.33 -8.33
N MET A 100 -8.25 6.57 -7.21
CA MET A 100 -9.07 5.57 -6.53
C MET A 100 -10.27 5.14 -7.37
N PHE A 101 -10.99 6.09 -7.96
CA PHE A 101 -12.16 5.81 -8.80
C PHE A 101 -11.78 4.98 -10.02
N TRP A 102 -10.80 5.43 -10.81
CA TRP A 102 -10.41 4.73 -12.05
C TRP A 102 -9.86 3.33 -11.79
N THR A 103 -9.06 3.16 -10.75
CA THR A 103 -8.50 1.84 -10.41
C THR A 103 -9.57 0.89 -9.89
N ASN A 104 -10.48 1.36 -9.03
CA ASN A 104 -11.56 0.52 -8.51
C ASN A 104 -12.60 0.20 -9.59
N PHE A 105 -12.90 1.17 -10.46
CA PHE A 105 -13.84 0.99 -11.57
C PHE A 105 -13.32 -0.04 -12.58
N SER A 106 -12.07 0.11 -13.04
CA SER A 106 -11.43 -0.87 -13.92
C SER A 106 -11.30 -2.24 -13.27
N GLY A 107 -10.93 -2.30 -11.97
CA GLY A 107 -10.90 -3.55 -11.21
C GLY A 107 -12.26 -4.23 -11.10
N CYS A 108 -13.34 -3.46 -10.92
CA CYS A 108 -14.71 -3.96 -10.90
C CYS A 108 -15.12 -4.57 -12.24
N LEU A 109 -14.83 -3.89 -13.36
CA LEU A 109 -15.12 -4.41 -14.70
C LEU A 109 -14.40 -5.74 -14.96
N VAL A 110 -13.10 -5.81 -14.66
CA VAL A 110 -12.32 -7.05 -14.80
C VAL A 110 -12.87 -8.16 -13.90
N ALA A 111 -13.23 -7.84 -12.66
CA ALA A 111 -13.79 -8.83 -11.72
C ALA A 111 -15.14 -9.38 -12.21
N ILE A 112 -16.03 -8.52 -12.72
CA ILE A 112 -17.33 -8.95 -13.26
C ILE A 112 -17.13 -9.82 -14.49
N LEU A 113 -16.28 -9.41 -15.43
CA LEU A 113 -16.00 -10.19 -16.64
C LEU A 113 -15.44 -11.58 -16.29
N LEU A 114 -14.46 -11.66 -15.39
CA LEU A 114 -13.93 -12.94 -14.93
C LEU A 114 -14.98 -13.80 -14.21
N ALA A 115 -15.84 -13.19 -13.38
CA ALA A 115 -16.91 -13.90 -12.68
C ALA A 115 -18.00 -14.43 -13.63
N LEU A 116 -18.25 -13.74 -14.74
CA LEU A 116 -19.15 -14.18 -15.81
C LEU A 116 -18.53 -15.33 -16.61
N VAL A 117 -17.28 -15.19 -17.07
CA VAL A 117 -16.57 -16.22 -17.85
C VAL A 117 -16.41 -17.52 -17.07
N THR A 118 -16.16 -17.44 -15.76
CA THR A 118 -16.05 -18.62 -14.89
C THR A 118 -17.41 -19.18 -14.43
N GLY A 119 -18.52 -18.51 -14.72
CA GLY A 119 -19.87 -18.91 -14.27
C GLY A 119 -20.10 -18.79 -12.75
N HIS A 120 -19.14 -18.27 -12.00
CA HIS A 120 -19.21 -18.19 -10.53
C HIS A 120 -20.13 -17.08 -10.03
N LEU A 121 -20.44 -16.06 -10.84
CA LEU A 121 -21.28 -14.94 -10.42
C LEU A 121 -22.65 -15.40 -9.95
N MET A 122 -23.32 -16.23 -10.76
CA MET A 122 -24.67 -16.72 -10.46
C MET A 122 -24.68 -17.65 -9.24
N ASN A 123 -23.66 -18.50 -9.11
CA ASN A 123 -23.51 -19.40 -7.96
C ASN A 123 -23.26 -18.61 -6.67
N GLY A 124 -22.44 -17.56 -6.72
CA GLY A 124 -22.17 -16.67 -5.60
C GLY A 124 -23.42 -15.92 -5.13
N LEU A 125 -24.23 -15.40 -6.07
CA LEU A 125 -25.49 -14.74 -5.75
C LEU A 125 -26.48 -15.70 -5.07
N LYS A 126 -26.67 -16.90 -5.63
CA LYS A 126 -27.53 -17.94 -5.02
C LYS A 126 -27.05 -18.32 -3.62
N PHE A 127 -25.74 -18.42 -3.40
CA PHE A 127 -25.16 -18.69 -2.09
C PHE A 127 -25.46 -17.56 -1.09
N CYS A 128 -25.32 -16.29 -1.51
CA CYS A 128 -25.62 -15.14 -0.65
C CYS A 128 -27.11 -15.06 -0.31
N SER A 129 -28.01 -15.39 -1.24
CA SER A 129 -29.45 -15.47 -0.99
C SER A 129 -29.81 -16.58 -0.01
N LYS A 130 -29.13 -17.73 -0.07
CA LYS A 130 -29.34 -18.85 0.85
C LYS A 130 -28.75 -18.60 2.25
N HIS A 131 -27.73 -17.77 2.36
CA HIS A 131 -27.06 -17.45 3.62
C HIS A 131 -27.01 -15.93 3.89
N PRO A 132 -28.12 -15.31 4.33
CA PRO A 132 -28.19 -13.88 4.62
C PRO A 132 -27.10 -13.32 5.58
N PRO A 133 -26.62 -14.07 6.61
CA PRO A 133 -25.51 -13.60 7.44
C PRO A 133 -24.22 -13.36 6.65
N VAL A 134 -23.97 -14.14 5.60
CA VAL A 134 -22.80 -13.95 4.73
C VAL A 134 -22.92 -12.65 3.96
N LEU A 135 -24.11 -12.35 3.43
CA LEU A 135 -24.35 -11.09 2.73
C LEU A 135 -24.09 -9.88 3.65
N LYS A 136 -24.56 -9.94 4.91
CA LYS A 136 -24.26 -8.90 5.91
C LYS A 136 -22.75 -8.78 6.15
N ALA A 137 -22.04 -9.89 6.29
CA ALA A 137 -20.58 -9.88 6.44
C ALA A 137 -19.86 -9.26 5.23
N ILE A 138 -20.31 -9.56 4.01
CA ILE A 138 -19.78 -8.96 2.77
C ILE A 138 -20.00 -7.45 2.76
N VAL A 139 -21.20 -6.97 3.09
CA VAL A 139 -21.50 -5.53 3.10
C VAL A 139 -20.65 -4.79 4.13
N VAL A 140 -20.57 -5.31 5.36
CA VAL A 140 -19.74 -4.71 6.42
C VAL A 140 -18.26 -4.72 6.01
N TYR A 141 -17.78 -5.81 5.44
CA TYR A 141 -16.41 -5.92 4.92
C TYR A 141 -16.15 -4.90 3.80
N SER A 142 -17.08 -4.74 2.86
CA SER A 142 -16.97 -3.77 1.76
C SER A 142 -16.95 -2.33 2.25
N LEU A 143 -17.80 -1.98 3.23
CA LEU A 143 -17.81 -0.63 3.81
C LEU A 143 -16.51 -0.33 4.54
N ALA A 144 -16.04 -1.27 5.38
CA ALA A 144 -14.75 -1.14 6.05
C ALA A 144 -13.59 -1.06 5.05
N SER A 145 -13.65 -1.83 3.95
CA SER A 145 -12.67 -1.77 2.86
C SER A 145 -12.68 -0.41 2.16
N ALA A 146 -13.85 0.16 1.85
CA ALA A 146 -13.97 1.47 1.24
C ALA A 146 -13.31 2.58 2.10
N VAL A 147 -13.51 2.53 3.42
CA VAL A 147 -12.81 3.42 4.36
C VAL A 147 -11.30 3.19 4.30
N GLY A 148 -10.86 1.93 4.35
CA GLY A 148 -9.44 1.56 4.26
C GLY A 148 -8.75 2.00 2.97
N GLN A 149 -9.46 1.94 1.84
CA GLN A 149 -8.95 2.37 0.53
C GLN A 149 -8.59 3.86 0.51
N ASN A 150 -9.32 4.71 1.23
CA ASN A 150 -8.95 6.12 1.35
C ASN A 150 -7.54 6.29 1.94
N PHE A 151 -7.22 5.56 3.01
CA PHE A 151 -5.86 5.59 3.58
C PHE A 151 -4.81 5.02 2.64
N ILE A 152 -5.14 3.97 1.89
CA ILE A 152 -4.24 3.34 0.92
C ILE A 152 -3.87 4.35 -0.19
N TYR A 153 -4.86 4.96 -0.82
CA TYR A 153 -4.63 5.93 -1.90
C TYR A 153 -3.98 7.23 -1.39
N TYR A 154 -4.28 7.65 -0.17
CA TYR A 154 -3.57 8.75 0.48
C TYR A 154 -2.05 8.45 0.55
N VAL A 155 -1.66 7.27 1.02
CA VAL A 155 -0.24 6.89 1.13
C VAL A 155 0.44 6.79 -0.25
N ILE A 156 -0.25 6.23 -1.25
CA ILE A 156 0.29 6.11 -2.62
C ILE A 156 0.55 7.50 -3.23
N THR A 157 -0.47 8.36 -3.20
CA THR A 157 -0.42 9.70 -3.81
C THR A 157 0.61 10.58 -3.12
N GLN A 158 0.71 10.53 -1.79
CA GLN A 158 1.69 11.31 -1.05
C GLN A 158 3.11 10.75 -1.17
N PHE A 159 3.33 9.49 -0.80
CA PHE A 159 4.67 8.94 -0.63
C PHE A 159 5.11 8.10 -1.83
N ASN A 160 4.41 7.00 -2.12
CA ASN A 160 4.49 6.13 -3.32
C ASN A 160 4.03 4.68 -2.95
N PRO A 161 3.88 3.77 -3.93
CA PRO A 161 3.49 2.38 -3.68
C PRO A 161 4.50 1.57 -2.83
N LEU A 162 5.79 1.89 -2.89
CA LEU A 162 6.80 1.22 -2.06
C LEU A 162 6.59 1.51 -0.57
N VAL A 163 6.29 2.76 -0.20
CA VAL A 163 5.99 3.14 1.19
C VAL A 163 4.73 2.46 1.72
N LEU A 164 3.67 2.39 0.90
CA LEU A 164 2.46 1.61 1.26
C LEU A 164 2.81 0.15 1.55
N THR A 165 3.69 -0.42 0.72
CA THR A 165 4.13 -1.80 0.85
C THR A 165 4.93 -2.01 2.13
N THR A 166 5.80 -1.07 2.51
CA THR A 166 6.49 -1.06 3.80
C THR A 166 5.48 -1.02 4.96
N VAL A 167 4.55 -0.04 4.98
CA VAL A 167 3.56 0.13 6.07
C VAL A 167 2.74 -1.14 6.29
N THR A 168 2.23 -1.72 5.22
CA THR A 168 1.41 -2.94 5.29
C THR A 168 2.21 -4.18 5.70
N THR A 169 3.48 -4.30 5.29
CA THR A 169 4.37 -5.36 5.75
C THR A 169 4.69 -5.21 7.23
N THR A 170 5.02 -3.99 7.69
CA THR A 170 5.23 -3.67 9.11
C THR A 170 4.04 -4.12 9.95
N ARG A 171 2.81 -3.73 9.58
CA ARG A 171 1.59 -4.17 10.28
C ARG A 171 1.51 -5.69 10.39
N LYS A 172 1.76 -6.43 9.31
CA LYS A 172 1.70 -7.91 9.32
C LYS A 172 2.73 -8.53 10.28
N ILE A 173 3.93 -7.98 10.33
CA ILE A 173 5.00 -8.45 11.22
C ILE A 173 4.61 -8.21 12.68
N PHE A 174 4.16 -7.00 13.02
CA PHE A 174 3.66 -6.70 14.37
C PHE A 174 2.50 -7.61 14.78
N SER A 175 1.53 -7.85 13.90
CA SER A 175 0.43 -8.79 14.17
C SER A 175 0.95 -10.22 14.41
N THR A 176 1.98 -10.65 13.68
CA THR A 176 2.60 -11.97 13.86
C THR A 176 3.30 -12.06 15.22
N LEU A 177 4.07 -11.04 15.61
CA LEU A 177 4.71 -11.00 16.93
C LEU A 177 3.70 -10.95 18.07
N PHE A 178 2.68 -10.11 17.95
CA PHE A 178 1.61 -10.05 18.93
C PHE A 178 0.92 -11.41 19.11
N SER A 179 0.66 -12.13 18.01
CA SER A 179 0.10 -13.48 18.07
C SER A 179 1.01 -14.49 18.77
N VAL A 180 2.33 -14.34 18.65
CA VAL A 180 3.32 -15.18 19.36
C VAL A 180 3.31 -14.85 20.85
N PHE A 181 3.36 -13.56 21.21
CA PHE A 181 3.36 -13.13 22.61
C PHE A 181 2.08 -13.55 23.35
N ARG A 182 0.93 -13.54 22.66
CA ARG A 182 -0.38 -13.92 23.22
C ARG A 182 -0.51 -15.44 23.46
N ASN A 183 0.18 -16.27 22.67
CA ASN A 183 0.07 -17.74 22.68
C ASN A 183 1.43 -18.38 23.00
N PRO A 184 1.72 -18.68 24.28
CA PRO A 184 3.02 -19.19 24.75
C PRO A 184 3.47 -20.51 24.12
N ASP A 185 2.55 -21.34 23.61
CA ASP A 185 2.88 -22.62 22.95
C ASP A 185 3.61 -22.44 21.59
N ASN A 186 3.62 -21.23 21.04
CA ASN A 186 4.37 -20.88 19.83
C ASN A 186 5.73 -20.26 20.18
N SER A 187 6.55 -20.95 20.97
CA SER A 187 7.92 -20.51 21.25
C SER A 187 8.68 -20.31 19.94
N LEU A 188 9.13 -19.09 19.66
CA LEU A 188 9.97 -18.81 18.49
C LEU A 188 11.34 -19.44 18.67
N SER A 189 11.83 -20.13 17.63
CA SER A 189 13.21 -20.60 17.56
C SER A 189 14.18 -19.41 17.58
N SER A 190 15.41 -19.61 18.08
CA SER A 190 16.49 -18.61 18.03
C SER A 190 16.72 -18.08 16.61
N MET A 191 16.52 -18.91 15.59
CA MET A 191 16.59 -18.51 14.17
C MET A 191 15.45 -17.57 13.77
N GLN A 192 14.24 -17.77 14.31
CA GLN A 192 13.10 -16.88 14.05
C GLN A 192 13.26 -15.55 14.76
N TRP A 193 13.86 -15.53 15.95
CA TRP A 193 14.26 -14.29 16.61
C TRP A 193 15.29 -13.52 15.80
N GLY A 194 16.33 -14.18 15.30
CA GLY A 194 17.32 -13.57 14.40
C GLY A 194 16.68 -12.98 13.12
N GLY A 195 15.81 -13.74 12.45
CA GLY A 195 15.06 -13.26 11.28
C GLY A 195 14.16 -12.06 11.61
N THR A 196 13.47 -12.10 12.76
CA THR A 196 12.66 -10.97 13.26
C THR A 196 13.51 -9.73 13.46
N SER A 197 14.62 -9.83 14.20
CA SER A 197 15.50 -8.71 14.47
C SER A 197 16.04 -8.06 13.20
N LEU A 198 16.38 -8.86 12.19
CA LEU A 198 16.83 -8.35 10.89
C LEU A 198 15.75 -7.56 10.15
N VAL A 199 14.49 -8.04 10.19
CA VAL A 199 13.35 -7.30 9.61
C VAL A 199 13.14 -5.97 10.32
N PHE A 200 13.21 -5.95 11.66
CA PHE A 200 13.08 -4.72 12.44
C PHE A 200 14.21 -3.74 12.15
N ALA A 201 15.45 -4.20 12.05
CA ALA A 201 16.58 -3.36 11.67
C ALA A 201 16.37 -2.70 10.29
N GLY A 202 15.92 -3.48 9.30
CA GLY A 202 15.60 -2.95 7.97
C GLY A 202 14.48 -1.90 7.98
N LEU A 203 13.42 -2.14 8.76
CA LEU A 203 12.30 -1.20 8.91
C LEU A 203 12.71 0.09 9.62
N ILE A 204 13.44 -0.02 10.73
CA ILE A 204 13.91 1.14 11.50
C ILE A 204 14.88 1.98 10.65
N GLY A 205 15.80 1.34 9.93
CA GLY A 205 16.73 2.04 9.03
C GLY A 205 16.01 2.87 7.95
N ASP A 206 14.95 2.35 7.36
CA ASP A 206 14.14 3.09 6.39
C ASP A 206 13.39 4.28 7.00
N ILE A 207 12.79 4.07 8.18
CA ILE A 207 12.06 5.14 8.90
C ILE A 207 13.03 6.27 9.26
N LEU A 208 14.19 5.96 9.84
CA LEU A 208 15.19 6.94 10.25
C LEU A 208 15.69 7.75 9.06
N LYS A 209 15.97 7.10 7.92
CA LYS A 209 16.37 7.79 6.69
C LYS A 209 15.27 8.73 6.19
N LYS A 210 14.03 8.25 6.09
CA LYS A 210 12.90 9.07 5.61
C LYS A 210 12.66 10.27 6.52
N MET A 211 12.82 10.12 7.83
CA MET A 211 12.75 11.22 8.80
C MET A 211 13.87 12.25 8.58
N SER A 212 15.12 11.80 8.39
CA SER A 212 16.27 12.68 8.16
C SER A 212 16.16 13.47 6.85
N THR A 213 15.49 12.92 5.83
CA THR A 213 15.31 13.58 4.52
C THR A 213 14.11 14.54 4.43
N ARG A 214 13.31 14.73 5.50
CA ARG A 214 12.19 15.70 5.45
C ARG A 214 12.76 17.14 5.44
N PRO A 215 12.42 17.97 4.45
CA PRO A 215 12.74 19.40 4.48
C PRO A 215 12.10 20.06 5.71
N LYS A 216 12.85 20.92 6.40
CA LYS A 216 12.32 21.80 7.46
C LYS A 216 11.17 22.62 6.86
N ALA A 217 10.06 22.74 7.58
CA ALA A 217 8.90 23.52 7.10
C ALA A 217 9.35 24.94 6.74
N PRO A 218 8.85 25.53 5.63
CA PRO A 218 9.14 26.93 5.33
C PRO A 218 8.64 27.82 6.47
N PRO A 219 9.36 28.91 6.81
CA PRO A 219 8.92 29.85 7.83
C PRO A 219 7.52 30.39 7.49
N PRO A 220 6.69 30.69 8.51
CA PRO A 220 5.35 31.24 8.27
C PRO A 220 5.44 32.50 7.40
N PRO A 221 4.51 32.70 6.45
CA PRO A 221 4.49 33.91 5.65
C PRO A 221 4.38 35.15 6.55
N PRO A 222 5.04 36.27 6.20
CA PRO A 222 4.89 37.52 6.93
C PRO A 222 3.40 37.92 6.97
N PRO A 223 2.94 38.54 8.07
CA PRO A 223 1.55 38.98 8.18
C PRO A 223 1.19 39.85 6.98
N SER A 224 0.06 39.53 6.33
CA SER A 224 -0.46 40.31 5.20
C SER A 224 -0.62 41.77 5.63
N PRO A 225 -0.24 42.75 4.79
CA PRO A 225 -0.60 44.14 5.01
C PRO A 225 -2.11 44.24 5.24
N ALA A 226 -2.52 45.00 6.25
CA ALA A 226 -3.93 45.26 6.51
C ALA A 226 -4.59 45.81 5.24
N PRO A 227 -5.83 45.41 4.92
CA PRO A 227 -6.54 45.95 3.77
C PRO A 227 -6.58 47.49 3.88
N PRO A 228 -6.41 48.22 2.76
CA PRO A 228 -6.57 49.65 2.76
C PRO A 228 -7.94 50.01 3.33
N ILE A 229 -7.97 51.01 4.22
CA ILE A 229 -9.21 51.58 4.73
C ILE A 229 -9.97 52.09 3.49
N GLU A 230 -11.12 51.50 3.17
CA GLU A 230 -11.99 52.00 2.10
C GLU A 230 -12.39 53.44 2.45
N GLU A 231 -11.90 54.42 1.68
CA GLU A 231 -12.42 55.78 1.75
C GLU A 231 -13.90 55.76 1.27
N PRO A 232 -14.81 56.48 1.95
CA PRO A 232 -16.22 56.46 1.61
C PRO A 232 -16.45 57.05 0.22
N VAL A 233 -17.07 56.26 -0.65
CA VAL A 233 -17.47 56.65 -2.01
C VAL A 233 -18.41 57.88 -1.93
N PRO A 234 -18.13 58.99 -2.64
CA PRO A 234 -19.02 60.14 -2.65
C PRO A 234 -20.30 59.76 -3.40
N THR A 235 -21.45 59.82 -2.72
CA THR A 235 -22.76 59.71 -3.34
C THR A 235 -22.94 60.83 -4.37
N ARG A 236 -22.86 60.47 -5.65
CA ARG A 236 -23.19 61.36 -6.75
C ARG A 236 -24.72 61.50 -6.79
N ASN A 237 -25.21 62.63 -6.27
CA ASN A 237 -26.60 63.06 -6.47
C ASN A 237 -26.89 63.12 -7.96
N VAL A 238 -27.85 62.34 -8.42
CA VAL A 238 -28.50 62.54 -9.73
C VAL A 238 -29.97 62.78 -9.43
N VAL A 239 -30.39 63.96 -9.88
CA VAL A 239 -31.70 64.61 -9.75
C VAL A 239 -32.81 63.74 -10.33
#